data_AF-A0A5K1BK14-F1
#
_entry.id   AF-A0A5K1BK14-F1
#
_cell.length_a   1.000
_cell.length_b   1.000
_cell.length_c   1.000
_cell.angle_alpha   90.00
_cell.angle_beta   90.00
_cell.angle_gamma   90.00
#
_symmetry.space_group_name_H-M   'P 1'
#
loop_
_entity.id
_entity.type
_entity.pdbx_description
1 polymer ?
#
loop_
_entity_poly.entity_id
_entity_poly.type
_entity_poly.pdbx_seq_one_letter_code
_entity_poly.pdbx_strand_id
1 'polypeptide(L)' 'RLAIEAFLRGLSVVVSAPTSSGKTLIAETAAASTLIRGRRLFYTTPLKALSNQKYREFR' A
#
# COMPACT_ATOMS: atom_id res chain seq x y z
N ARG A 1 7.27 -7.34 7.31
CA ARG A 1 8.20 -6.41 8.00
C ARG A 1 9.30 -5.90 7.06
N LEU A 2 10.12 -6.78 6.48
CA LEU A 2 11.20 -6.39 5.54
C LEU A 2 10.74 -5.47 4.40
N ALA A 3 9.59 -5.75 3.78
CA ALA A 3 9.02 -4.91 2.73
C ALA A 3 8.73 -3.47 3.17
N ILE A 4 8.24 -3.28 4.40
CA ILE A 4 7.95 -1.96 4.95
C ILE A 4 9.26 -1.21 5.22
N GLU A 5 10.23 -1.87 5.84
CA GLU A 5 11.54 -1.28 6.15
C GLU A 5 12.29 -0.87 4.87
N ALA A 6 12.27 -1.71 3.83
CA ALA A 6 12.83 -1.39 2.53
C ALA A 6 12.15 -0.17 1.88
N PHE A 7 10.82 -0.12 1.89
CA PHE A 7 10.06 1.03 1.39
C PHE A 7 10.40 2.32 2.15
N LEU A 8 10.47 2.27 3.49
CA LEU A 8 10.78 3.45 4.32
C LEU A 8 12.17 4.04 4.04
N ARG A 9 13.12 3.18 3.61
CA ARG A 9 14.47 3.57 3.14
C ARG A 9 14.48 4.12 1.71
N GLY A 10 13.32 4.20 1.05
CA GLY A 10 13.18 4.75 -0.31
C GLY A 10 13.43 3.73 -1.43
N LEU A 11 13.43 2.43 -1.11
CA LEU A 11 13.60 1.38 -2.12
C LEU A 11 12.24 0.96 -2.71
N SER A 12 12.25 0.56 -3.97
CA SER A 12 11.11 -0.12 -4.61
C SER A 12 10.99 -1.56 -4.11
N VAL A 13 9.76 -2.02 -3.90
CA VAL A 13 9.49 -3.35 -3.32
C VAL A 13 8.45 -4.10 -4.15
N VAL A 14 8.73 -5.37 -4.44
CA VAL A 14 7.77 -6.33 -5.00
C VAL A 14 7.44 -7.35 -3.91
N VAL A 15 6.16 -7.59 -3.65
CA VAL A 15 5.71 -8.54 -2.63
C VAL A 15 4.93 -9.67 -3.29
N SER A 16 5.51 -10.86 -3.28
CA SER A 16 4.80 -12.11 -3.61
C SER A 16 4.47 -12.86 -2.32
N ALA A 17 3.19 -13.17 -2.12
CA ALA A 17 2.71 -13.99 -1.01
C ALA A 17 1.31 -14.56 -1.37
N PRO A 18 0.72 -15.42 -0.55
CA PRO A 18 -0.71 -15.77 -0.68
C PRO A 18 -1.65 -14.61 -0.34
N THR A 19 -2.94 -14.73 -0.71
CA THR A 19 -4.01 -13.90 -0.15
C THR A 19 -4.13 -14.15 1.35
N SER A 20 -4.66 -13.18 2.12
CA SER A 20 -4.70 -13.21 3.59
C SER A 20 -3.34 -13.09 4.32
N SER A 21 -2.20 -13.10 3.62
CA SER A 21 -0.87 -12.96 4.25
C SER A 21 -0.46 -11.51 4.62
N GLY A 22 -1.41 -10.58 4.70
CA GLY A 22 -1.14 -9.21 5.17
C GLY A 22 -0.51 -8.25 4.15
N LYS A 23 -0.64 -8.48 2.83
CA LYS A 23 -0.17 -7.50 1.81
C LYS A 23 -0.83 -6.13 1.97
N THR A 24 -2.08 -6.11 2.39
CA THR A 24 -2.85 -4.89 2.62
C THR A 24 -2.15 -3.98 3.64
N LEU A 25 -1.66 -4.55 4.75
CA LEU A 25 -0.91 -3.82 5.77
C LEU A 25 0.36 -3.15 5.21
N ILE A 26 1.05 -3.81 4.28
CA ILE A 26 2.24 -3.24 3.63
C ILE A 26 1.85 -1.99 2.84
N ALA A 27 0.79 -2.07 2.05
CA ALA A 27 0.31 -0.95 1.24
C ALA A 27 -0.24 0.20 2.10
N GLU A 28 -0.96 -0.10 3.19
CA GLU A 28 -1.48 0.89 4.14
C GLU A 28 -0.35 1.61 4.88
N THR A 29 0.67 0.88 5.33
CA THR A 29 1.83 1.49 6.00
C THR A 29 2.62 2.38 5.04
N ALA A 30 2.80 1.94 3.78
CA ALA A 30 3.43 2.74 2.75
C ALA A 30 2.63 4.01 2.43
N ALA A 31 1.29 3.89 2.37
CA ALA A 31 0.41 5.03 2.14
C ALA A 31 0.48 6.06 3.26
N ALA A 32 0.33 5.62 4.52
CA ALA A 32 0.43 6.48 5.69
C ALA A 32 1.78 7.21 5.77
N SER A 33 2.90 6.49 5.57
CA SER A 33 4.23 7.10 5.56
C SER A 33 4.39 8.15 4.46
N THR A 34 3.83 7.90 3.28
CA THR A 34 3.90 8.84 2.15
C THR A 34 3.11 10.12 2.43
N LEU A 35 1.92 9.99 3.01
CA LEU A 35 1.08 11.13 3.41
C LEU A 35 1.72 11.96 4.53
N ILE A 36 2.30 11.32 5.55
CA ILE A 36 3.04 12.00 6.64
C ILE A 36 4.21 12.83 6.08
N ARG A 37 4.86 12.35 5.01
CA ARG A 37 5.93 13.08 4.31
C ARG A 37 5.41 14.20 3.40
N GLY A 38 4.11 14.50 3.39
CA GLY A 38 3.49 15.51 2.53
C GLY A 38 3.52 15.16 1.04
N ARG A 39 3.72 13.88 0.70
CA ARG A 39 3.82 13.41 -0.69
C ARG A 39 2.50 12.79 -1.15
N ARG A 40 2.33 12.74 -2.47
CA ARG A 40 1.18 12.10 -3.12
C ARG A 40 1.49 10.63 -3.39
N LEU A 41 0.46 9.80 -3.40
CA LEU A 41 0.54 8.38 -3.73
C LEU A 41 -0.61 7.97 -4.65
N PHE A 42 -0.40 6.91 -5.42
CA PHE A 42 -1.45 6.27 -6.22
C PHE A 42 -1.66 4.85 -5.70
N TYR A 43 -2.90 4.52 -5.37
CA TYR A 43 -3.31 3.16 -5.02
C TYR A 43 -4.12 2.59 -6.19
N THR A 44 -3.57 1.59 -6.87
CA THR A 44 -4.18 1.01 -8.08
C THR A 44 -4.61 -0.43 -7.84
N THR A 45 -5.78 -0.80 -8.34
CA THR A 45 -6.25 -2.19 -8.39
C THR A 45 -6.66 -2.53 -9.82
N PRO A 46 -6.64 -3.82 -10.22
CA PRO A 46 -6.99 -4.20 -11.59
C PRO A 46 -8.48 -4.09 -11.91
N LEU A 47 -9.36 -3.90 -10.90
CA LEU A 47 -10.81 -3.86 -11.08
C LEU A 47 -11.42 -2.61 -10.44
N LYS A 48 -12.27 -1.89 -11.18
CA LYS A 48 -12.97 -0.68 -10.69
C LYS A 48 -13.72 -0.93 -9.38
N ALA A 49 -14.37 -2.10 -9.23
CA ALA A 49 -15.09 -2.46 -8.01
C ALA A 49 -14.17 -2.49 -6.77
N LEU A 50 -12.94 -3.00 -6.91
CA LEU A 50 -11.95 -3.05 -5.84
C LEU A 50 -11.40 -1.64 -5.53
N SER A 51 -11.17 -0.82 -6.55
CA SER A 51 -10.81 0.59 -6.36
C SER A 51 -11.90 1.35 -5.59
N ASN A 52 -13.17 1.15 -5.93
CA ASN A 52 -14.30 1.76 -5.21
C ASN A 52 -14.40 1.28 -3.75
N GLN A 53 -14.17 -0.01 -3.52
CA GLN A 53 -14.12 -0.57 -2.16
C GLN A 53 -13.02 0.13 -1.35
N LYS A 54 -11.79 0.18 -1.89
CA LYS A 54 -10.65 0.81 -1.20
C LYS A 54 -10.82 2.31 -1.00
N TYR A 55 -11.42 3.01 -1.96
CA TYR A 55 -11.74 4.42 -1.81
C TYR A 55 -12.69 4.67 -0.64
N ARG A 56 -13.66 3.79 -0.40
CA ARG A 56 -14.55 3.87 0.77
C ARG A 56 -13.85 3.50 2.07
N GLU A 57 -12.93 2.54 2.05
CA GLU A 57 -12.15 2.14 3.23
C GLU A 57 -11.13 3.21 3.66
N PHE A 58 -10.62 4.02 2.72
CA PHE A 58 -9.66 5.10 3.01
C PHE A 58 -10.32 6.45 3.32
N ARG A 59 -11.65 6.54 3.20
CA ARG A 59 -12.45 7.73 3.48
C ARG A 59 -12.92 7.74 4.94
#